data_AF-A0A9W6CER4-F1
#
_entry.id   AF-A0A9W6CER4-F1
#
_cell.length_a   1.000
_cell.length_b   1.000
_cell.length_c   1.000
_cell.angle_alpha   90.00
_cell.angle_beta   90.00
_cell.angle_gamma   90.00
#
_symmetry.space_group_name_H-M   'P 1'
#
loop_
_entity.id
_entity.type
_entity.pdbx_description
1 polymer ?
#
loop_
_entity_poly.entity_id
_entity_poly.type
_entity_poly.pdbx_seq_one_letter_code
_entity_poly.pdbx_strand_id
1 'polypeptide(L)' 'MTPLAIDEFNGPRGDFYKNMFAKCPAGRPGTADEVANVAELLMSEKSAFITGADILIDGGATASYFYGPLKPEA' A
#
# COMPACT_ATOMS: atom_id res chain seq x y z
N MET A 1 5.98 11.44 0.70
CA MET A 1 6.77 10.26 0.28
C MET A 1 8.17 10.39 0.84
N THR A 2 8.82 9.28 1.19
CA THR A 2 10.20 9.29 1.67
C THR A 2 11.18 9.64 0.53
N PRO A 3 12.41 10.10 0.82
CA PRO A 3 13.41 10.35 -0.21
C PRO A 3 13.68 9.14 -1.11
N LEU A 4 13.75 7.94 -0.52
CA LEU A 4 13.92 6.69 -1.27
C LEU A 4 12.74 6.43 -2.23
N ALA A 5 11.50 6.63 -1.78
CA ALA A 5 10.33 6.43 -2.63
C ALA A 5 10.30 7.41 -3.82
N ILE A 6 10.79 8.63 -3.63
CA ILE A 6 10.93 9.63 -4.70
C ILE A 6 12.03 9.20 -5.69
N ASP A 7 13.16 8.68 -5.20
CA ASP A 7 14.24 8.17 -6.05
C ASP A 7 13.77 6.99 -6.91
N GLU A 8 13.11 6.00 -6.31
CA GLU A 8 12.52 4.85 -7.02
C GLU A 8 11.47 5.28 -8.06
N PHE A 9 10.68 6.30 -7.75
CA PHE A 9 9.69 6.86 -8.68
C PHE A 9 10.31 7.56 -9.90
N ASN A 10 11.50 8.13 -9.73
CA ASN A 10 12.25 8.80 -10.81
C ASN A 10 13.31 7.88 -11.44
N GLY A 11 13.54 6.71 -10.87
CA GLY A 11 14.52 5.74 -11.31
C GLY A 11 14.02 4.81 -12.42
N PRO A 12 14.79 3.76 -12.75
CA PRO A 12 14.47 2.84 -13.85
C PRO A 12 13.12 2.11 -13.70
N ARG A 13 12.59 2.01 -12.48
CA ARG A 13 11.29 1.40 -12.17
C ARG A 13 10.15 2.42 -12.03
N GLY A 14 10.40 3.69 -12.33
CA GLY A 14 9.44 4.76 -12.15
C GLY A 14 8.10 4.52 -12.84
N ASP A 15 8.13 4.02 -14.08
CA ASP A 15 6.91 3.74 -14.83
C ASP A 15 6.10 2.57 -14.25
N PHE A 16 6.79 1.58 -13.66
CA PHE A 16 6.14 0.52 -12.90
C PHE A 16 5.39 1.08 -11.68
N TYR A 17 6.03 1.94 -10.88
CA TYR A 17 5.38 2.57 -9.73
C TYR A 17 4.23 3.51 -10.11
N LYS A 18 4.38 4.31 -11.17
CA LYS A 18 3.31 5.16 -11.71
C LYS A 18 2.10 4.34 -12.13
N ASN A 19 2.31 3.25 -12.86
CA ASN A 19 1.24 2.34 -13.27
C ASN A 19 0.60 1.64 -12.06
N MET A 20 1.39 1.26 -11.06
CA MET A 20 0.88 0.69 -9.80
C MET A 20 -0.07 1.66 -9.08
N PHE A 21 0.32 2.93 -8.92
CA PHE A 21 -0.54 3.93 -8.27
C PHE A 21 -1.79 4.24 -9.08
N ALA A 22 -1.69 4.33 -10.40
CA ALA A 22 -2.84 4.61 -11.26
C ALA A 22 -3.89 3.49 -11.25
N LYS A 23 -3.47 2.25 -10.98
CA LYS A 23 -4.33 1.06 -11.09
C LYS A 23 -4.67 0.41 -9.74
N CYS A 24 -4.02 0.78 -8.64
CA CYS A 24 -4.49 0.36 -7.33
C CYS A 24 -5.78 1.13 -6.95
N PRO A 25 -6.69 0.54 -6.15
CA PRO A 25 -7.96 1.17 -5.80
C PRO A 25 -7.82 2.54 -5.12
N ALA A 26 -6.77 2.73 -4.33
CA ALA A 26 -6.51 4.02 -3.71
C ALA A 26 -6.08 5.13 -4.70
N GLY A 27 -5.54 4.77 -5.88
CA GLY A 27 -5.15 5.74 -6.91
C GLY A 27 -3.92 6.60 -6.58
N ARG A 28 -3.24 6.33 -5.45
CA ARG A 28 -2.14 7.15 -4.92
C ARG A 28 -1.20 6.33 -4.02
N PRO A 29 0.03 6.81 -3.76
CA PRO A 29 0.83 6.28 -2.67
C PRO A 29 0.17 6.53 -1.30
N GLY A 30 0.40 5.60 -0.37
CA GLY A 30 0.08 5.79 1.04
C GLY A 30 1.08 6.73 1.73
N THR A 31 0.70 7.25 2.90
CA THR A 31 1.57 8.02 3.78
C THR A 31 2.01 7.21 5.00
N ALA A 32 3.08 7.65 5.68
CA ALA A 32 3.49 7.04 6.95
C ALA A 32 2.41 7.19 8.03
N ASP A 33 1.69 8.31 8.04
CA ASP A 33 0.61 8.57 8.99
C ASP A 33 -0.55 7.59 8.81
N GLU A 34 -0.86 7.16 7.58
CA GLU A 34 -1.90 6.15 7.34
C GLU A 34 -1.55 4.79 7.96
N VAL A 35 -0.27 4.43 7.95
CA VAL A 35 0.22 3.23 8.64
C VAL A 35 0.19 3.44 10.16
N ALA A 36 0.59 4.62 10.64
CA ALA A 36 0.56 4.97 12.05
C ALA A 36 -0.85 4.95 12.65
N ASN A 37 -1.87 5.40 11.90
CA ASN A 37 -3.26 5.37 12.34
C ASN A 37 -3.77 3.93 12.56
N VAL A 38 -3.33 2.97 11.75
CA VAL A 38 -3.65 1.55 11.98
C VAL A 38 -2.94 1.05 13.23
N ALA A 39 -1.67 1.41 13.42
CA ALA A 39 -0.94 1.06 14.64
C ALA A 39 -1.61 1.66 15.90
N GLU A 40 -2.05 2.92 15.85
CA GLU A 40 -2.82 3.56 16.93
C GLU A 40 -4.09 2.77 17.25
N LEU A 41 -4.88 2.41 16.24
CA LEU A 41 -6.07 1.59 16.42
C LEU A 41 -5.75 0.25 17.09
N LEU A 42 -4.68 -0.42 16.66
CA LEU A 42 -4.24 -1.72 17.20
C LEU A 42 -3.73 -1.63 18.63
N MET A 43 -3.11 -0.52 19.02
CA MET A 43 -2.65 -0.29 20.39
C MET A 43 -3.76 0.18 21.33
N SER A 44 -4.93 0.54 20.80
CA SER A 44 -6.08 0.95 21.59
C SER A 44 -6.85 -0.24 22.18
N GLU A 45 -7.63 0.02 23.24
CA GLU A 45 -8.51 -0.99 23.86
C GLU A 45 -9.54 -1.60 22.89
N LYS A 46 -9.85 -0.91 21.78
CA LYS A 46 -10.80 -1.38 20.75
C LYS A 46 -10.31 -2.64 20.03
N SER A 47 -9.00 -2.89 20.06
CA SER A 47 -8.36 -4.00 19.38
C SER A 47 -7.99 -5.16 20.32
N ALA A 48 -8.57 -5.21 21.52
CA ALA A 48 -8.19 -6.15 22.58
C ALA A 48 -8.24 -7.65 22.21
N PHE A 49 -8.97 -8.03 21.15
CA PHE A 49 -9.06 -9.42 20.68
C PHE A 49 -8.36 -9.65 19.33
N ILE A 50 -7.62 -8.66 18.82
CA ILE A 50 -6.85 -8.77 17.59
C ILE A 50 -5.41 -9.15 17.93
N THR A 51 -5.04 -10.39 17.63
CA THR A 51 -3.67 -10.91 17.82
C THR A 51 -3.36 -11.97 16.77
N GLY A 52 -2.08 -12.14 16.41
CA GLY A 52 -1.63 -13.13 15.42
C GLY A 52 -2.13 -12.86 13.99
N ALA A 53 -2.56 -11.63 13.69
CA ALA A 53 -3.08 -11.24 12.38
C ALA A 53 -2.08 -10.36 11.63
N ASP A 54 -1.96 -10.58 10.32
CA ASP A 54 -1.31 -9.66 9.40
C ASP A 54 -2.33 -8.66 8.86
N ILE A 55 -2.00 -7.36 8.90
CA ILE A 55 -2.86 -6.29 8.39
C ILE A 55 -2.16 -5.64 7.20
N LEU A 56 -2.69 -5.88 6.00
CA LEU A 56 -2.17 -5.31 4.77
C LEU A 56 -2.65 -3.86 4.57
N ILE A 57 -1.70 -2.94 4.39
CA ILE A 57 -1.96 -1.50 4.23
C ILE A 57 -1.26 -1.02 2.94
N ASP A 58 -1.84 -1.32 1.77
CA ASP A 58 -1.19 -1.10 0.48
C ASP A 58 -2.05 -0.36 -0.55
N GLY A 59 -3.16 0.24 -0.11
CA GLY A 59 -4.11 0.92 -0.98
C GLY A 59 -4.79 0.00 -2.00
N GLY A 60 -4.74 -1.32 -1.80
CA GLY A 60 -5.33 -2.36 -2.65
C GLY A 60 -4.46 -2.77 -3.86
N ALA A 61 -3.16 -2.44 -3.86
CA ALA A 61 -2.24 -2.82 -4.91
C ALA A 61 -2.15 -4.34 -5.07
N THR A 62 -2.02 -5.09 -3.98
CA THR A 62 -1.96 -6.56 -3.97
C THR A 62 -3.24 -7.18 -4.52
N ALA A 63 -4.41 -6.69 -4.07
CA ALA A 63 -5.69 -7.16 -4.58
C ALA A 63 -5.80 -6.92 -6.10
N SER A 64 -5.37 -5.75 -6.57
CA SER A 64 -5.37 -5.44 -8.01
C SER A 64 -4.36 -6.26 -8.80
N TYR A 65 -3.24 -6.64 -8.19
CA TYR A 65 -2.25 -7.50 -8.83
C TYR A 65 -2.78 -8.92 -9.06
N PHE A 66 -3.56 -9.48 -8.13
CA PHE A 66 -4.08 -10.84 -8.30
C PHE A 66 -5.42 -10.91 -9.03
N TYR A 67 -6.26 -9.89 -8.87
CA TYR A 67 -7.67 -9.94 -9.26
C TYR A 67 -8.16 -8.73 -10.06
N GLY A 68 -7.29 -7.74 -10.30
CA GLY A 68 -7.69 -6.47 -10.89
C GLY A 68 -6.80 -6.02 -12.05
N PRO A 69 -6.78 -4.71 -12.35
CA PRO A 69 -6.13 -4.16 -13.53
C PRO A 69 -4.59 -4.25 -13.54
N LEU A 70 -3.97 -4.64 -12.42
CA LEU A 70 -2.52 -4.88 -12.32
C LEU A 70 -2.13 -6.32 -12.58
N LYS A 71 -3.10 -7.22 -12.77
CA LYS A 71 -2.84 -8.62 -13.06
C LYS A 71 -2.04 -8.76 -14.35
N PRO A 72 -0.87 -9.43 -14.33
CA PRO A 72 -0.13 -9.74 -15.54
C PRO A 72 -0.99 -10.56 -16.51
N GLU A 73 -0.94 -10.20 -17.79
CA GLU A 73 -1.46 -11.07 -18.85
C GLU A 73 -0.57 -12.32 -18.94
N ALA A 74 -1.20 -13.47 -19.16
CA ALA A 74 -0.53 -14.77 -19.25
C ALA A 74 0.18 -14.94 -20.60
#